data_AF-A0A1D7QT90-F1
#
_entry.id   AF-A0A1D7QT90-F1
#
_cell.length_a   1.000
_cell.length_b   1.000
_cell.length_c   1.000
_cell.angle_alpha   90.00
_cell.angle_beta   90.00
_cell.angle_gamma   90.00
#
_symmetry.space_group_name_H-M   'P 1'
#
loop_
_entity.id
_entity.type
_entity.pdbx_description
1 polymer ?
#
loop_
_entity_poly.entity_id
_entity_poly.type
_entity_poly.pdbx_seq_one_letter_code
_entity_poly.pdbx_strand_id
1 'polypeptide(L)' 'MLHWEKERGKIPDRIAELENEINVLQDLLYEESHFDTSCELNSNISSLASTINDLWLWYRADENVEVRAHH' A
#
# COMPACT_ATOMS: atom_id res chain seq x y z
N MET A 1 -14.81 2.86 20.03
CA MET A 1 -14.21 4.01 19.32
C MET A 1 -12.67 3.95 19.38
N LEU A 2 -12.05 3.88 20.57
CA LEU A 2 -10.58 3.83 20.75
C LEU A 2 -9.83 2.69 20.04
N HIS A 3 -10.43 1.51 19.87
CA HIS A 3 -9.73 0.37 19.23
C HIS A 3 -9.45 0.62 17.74
N TRP A 4 -10.41 1.21 17.04
CA TRP A 4 -10.28 1.48 15.61
C TRP A 4 -9.23 2.56 15.33
N GLU A 5 -9.20 3.63 16.12
CA GLU A 5 -8.16 4.67 16.03
C GLU A 5 -6.76 4.13 16.31
N LYS A 6 -6.62 3.20 17.28
CA LYS A 6 -5.34 2.58 17.60
C LYS A 6 -4.81 1.69 16.48
N GLU A 7 -5.67 0.93 15.81
CA GLU A 7 -5.25 0.10 14.68
C GLU A 7 -5.01 0.94 13.42
N ARG A 8 -5.80 2.00 13.17
CA ARG A 8 -5.55 2.94 12.07
C ARG A 8 -4.26 3.73 12.22
N GLY A 9 -3.87 4.09 13.45
CA GLY A 9 -2.64 4.82 13.71
C GLY A 9 -1.37 4.08 13.25
N LYS A 10 -1.45 2.76 13.05
CA LYS A 10 -0.33 1.94 12.55
C LYS A 10 -0.30 1.82 11.02
N ILE A 11 -1.34 2.26 10.32
CA ILE A 11 -1.42 2.15 8.86
C ILE A 11 -0.28 2.91 8.17
N PRO A 12 0.05 4.17 8.55
CA PRO A 12 1.17 4.88 7.95
C PRO A 12 2.52 4.17 8.11
N ASP A 13 2.78 3.60 9.30
CA ASP A 13 4.00 2.83 9.57
C ASP A 13 4.06 1.60 8.65
N ARG A 14 2.95 0.87 8.50
CA ARG A 14 2.88 -0.29 7.61
C ARG A 14 3.05 0.08 6.14
N ILE A 15 2.54 1.23 5.71
CA ILE A 15 2.75 1.73 4.34
C ILE A 15 4.24 2.01 4.11
N ALA A 16 4.92 2.69 5.05
CA ALA A 16 6.34 2.97 4.93
C ALA A 16 7.20 1.70 4.86
N GLU A 17 6.84 0.65 5.62
CA GLU A 17 7.50 -0.66 5.53
C GLU A 17 7.35 -1.28 4.14
N LEU A 18 6.14 -1.25 3.57
CA LEU A 18 5.85 -1.79 2.24
C LEU A 18 6.53 -0.97 1.13
N GLU A 19 6.60 0.35 1.27
CA GLU A 19 7.34 1.22 0.34
C GLU A 19 8.83 0.90 0.35
N ASN A 20 9.42 0.64 1.53
CA ASN A 20 10.81 0.20 1.63
C ASN A 20 11.03 -1.16 0.98
N GLU A 21 10.10 -2.12 1.14
CA GLU A 21 10.15 -3.41 0.46
C GLU A 21 10.06 -3.25 -1.06
N ILE A 22 9.18 -2.38 -1.56
CA ILE A 22 9.08 -2.04 -2.98
C ILE A 22 10.40 -1.48 -3.50
N ASN A 23 11.04 -0.56 -2.78
CA ASN A 23 12.31 0.03 -3.20
C ASN A 23 13.40 -1.04 -3.37
N VAL A 24 13.51 -1.97 -2.42
CA VAL A 24 14.46 -3.10 -2.52
C VAL A 24 14.16 -3.98 -3.74
N LEU A 25 12.88 -4.29 -4.01
CA LEU A 25 12.49 -5.07 -5.18
C LEU A 25 12.73 -4.32 -6.49
N GLN A 26 12.57 -2.99 -6.50
CA GLN A 26 12.87 -2.14 -7.66
C GLN A 26 14.36 -2.10 -7.96
N ASP A 27 15.22 -2.02 -6.93
CA ASP A 27 16.68 -2.10 -7.09
C ASP A 27 17.09 -3.46 -7.68
N LEU A 28 16.49 -4.55 -7.20
CA LEU A 28 16.70 -5.89 -7.76
C LEU A 28 16.23 -5.98 -9.22
N LEU A 29 15.06 -5.43 -9.52
CA LEU A 29 14.51 -5.40 -10.87
C LEU A 29 15.37 -4.58 -11.83
N TYR A 30 15.98 -3.50 -11.36
CA TYR A 30 16.85 -2.63 -12.15
C TYR A 30 18.10 -3.36 -12.67
N GLU A 31 18.66 -4.24 -11.85
CA GLU A 31 19.84 -5.05 -12.20
C GLU A 31 19.47 -6.37 -12.91
N GLU A 32 18.18 -6.75 -12.94
CA GLU A 32 17.73 -8.02 -13.52
C GLU A 32 17.65 -7.97 -15.05
N SER A 33 18.15 -9.02 -15.70
CA SER A 33 18.18 -9.16 -17.17
C SER A 33 17.35 -10.33 -17.69
N HIS A 34 16.91 -11.24 -16.82
CA HIS A 34 16.06 -12.35 -17.16
C HIS A 34 14.59 -11.93 -17.14
N PHE A 35 13.95 -12.03 -18.30
CA PHE A 35 12.55 -11.61 -18.49
C PHE A 35 11.59 -12.24 -17.47
N ASP A 36 11.68 -13.55 -17.23
CA ASP A 36 10.78 -14.26 -16.32
C ASP A 36 10.93 -13.72 -14.88
N THR A 37 12.17 -13.53 -14.41
CA THR A 37 12.46 -12.97 -13.10
C THR A 37 12.00 -11.51 -13.00
N SER A 38 12.20 -10.71 -14.05
CA SER A 38 11.66 -9.34 -14.10
C SER A 38 10.13 -9.32 -14.02
N CYS A 39 9.44 -10.29 -14.63
CA CYS A 39 7.98 -10.41 -14.53
C CYS A 39 7.54 -10.76 -13.10
N GLU A 40 8.23 -11.68 -12.44
CA GLU A 40 7.97 -12.06 -11.04
C GLU A 40 8.16 -10.86 -10.10
N LEU A 41 9.29 -10.16 -10.23
CA LEU A 41 9.58 -8.96 -9.43
C LEU A 41 8.53 -7.87 -9.65
N ASN A 42 8.16 -7.58 -10.91
CA ASN A 42 7.09 -6.63 -11.22
C ASN A 42 5.73 -7.03 -10.64
N SER A 43 5.38 -8.32 -10.69
CA SER A 43 4.14 -8.84 -10.11
C SER A 43 4.11 -8.63 -8.60
N ASN A 44 5.24 -8.87 -7.92
CA ASN A 44 5.37 -8.65 -6.48
C ASN A 44 5.25 -7.17 -6.12
N ILE A 45 5.96 -6.28 -6.85
CA ILE A 45 5.86 -4.82 -6.67
C ILE A 45 4.41 -4.34 -6.83
N SER A 46 3.71 -4.81 -7.88
CA SER A 46 2.32 -4.47 -8.14
C SER A 46 1.37 -4.94 -7.02
N SER A 47 1.62 -6.12 -6.45
CA SER A 47 0.86 -6.66 -5.32
C SER A 47 1.05 -5.82 -4.05
N LEU A 48 2.29 -5.43 -3.74
CA LEU A 48 2.58 -4.55 -2.60
C LEU A 48 1.96 -3.16 -2.80
N ALA A 49 2.05 -2.59 -4.01
CA ALA A 49 1.42 -1.31 -4.34
C ALA A 49 -0.11 -1.35 -4.22
N SER A 50 -0.73 -2.47 -4.60
CA SER A 50 -2.18 -2.67 -4.41
C SER A 50 -2.54 -2.71 -2.93
N THR A 51 -1.72 -3.38 -2.10
CA THR A 51 -1.90 -3.40 -0.63
C THR A 51 -1.76 -2.00 -0.03
N ILE A 52 -0.79 -1.21 -0.46
CA ILE A 52 -0.62 0.20 -0.04
C ILE A 52 -1.87 1.02 -0.39
N ASN A 53 -2.42 0.85 -1.60
CA ASN A 53 -3.64 1.55 -2.00
C ASN A 53 -4.82 1.21 -1.09
N ASP A 54 -5.02 -0.07 -0.75
CA ASP A 54 -6.07 -0.51 0.16
C ASP A 54 -5.89 0.08 1.56
N LEU A 55 -4.66 0.09 2.07
CA LEU A 55 -4.32 0.70 3.36
C LEU A 55 -4.64 2.20 3.36
N TRP A 56 -4.33 2.92 2.28
CA TRP A 56 -4.71 4.32 2.13
C TRP A 56 -6.22 4.55 2.06
N LEU A 57 -6.98 3.63 1.46
CA LEU A 57 -8.45 3.70 1.47
C LEU A 57 -8.99 3.54 2.90
N TRP A 58 -8.49 2.55 3.65
CA TRP A 58 -8.90 2.33 5.05
C TRP A 58 -8.52 3.46 5.98
N TYR A 59 -7.33 4.05 5.80
CA TYR A 59 -6.88 5.20 6.57
C TYR A 59 -7.81 6.42 6.38
N ARG A 60 -8.25 6.65 5.13
CA ARG A 60 -9.10 7.81 4.74
C ARG A 60 -10.61 7.55 4.86
N ALA A 61 -11.04 6.34 5.23
CA ALA A 61 -12.45 5.98 5.27
C ALA A 61 -13.28 6.79 6.30
N ASP A 62 -12.65 7.40 7.32
CA ASP A 62 -13.34 8.28 8.28
C ASP A 62 -13.63 9.67 7.70
N GLU A 63 -12.78 10.18 6.79
CA GLU A 63 -12.92 11.52 6.20
C GLU A 63 -14.06 11.60 5.17
N ASN A 64 -14.56 10.46 4.69
CA ASN A 64 -15.60 10.39 3.66
C ASN A 64 -17.01 10.08 4.19
N VAL A 65 -17.24 10.09 5.51
CA VAL A 65 -18.60 10.09 6.09
C VAL A 65 -19.16 11.52 6.17
N GLU A 66 -18.91 12.36 5.17
CA GLU A 66 -19.86 13.39 4.79
C GLU A 66 -20.83 12.72 3.80
N VAL A 67 -21.82 12.02 4.36
CA VAL A 67 -23.03 11.67 3.61
C VAL A 67 -23.57 12.98 3.09
N ARG A 68 -23.36 13.26 1.80
CA ARG A 68 -24.11 14.30 1.09
C ARG A 68 -25.57 13.87 1.16
N ALA A 69 -26.27 14.32 2.20
CA ALA A 69 -27.71 14.29 2.30
C ALA A 69 -28.21 15.18 1.16
N HIS A 70 -28.52 14.57 0.03
CA HIS A 70 -29.17 15.24 -1.08
C HIS A 70 -30.58 15.62 -0.58
N HIS A 71 -30.80 16.91 -0.36
CA HIS A 71 -32.13 17.51 -0.27
C HIS A 71 -32.76 17.58 -1.66
#